data_AF-A0A8T0NSB4-F1
#
_entry.id   AF-A0A8T0NSB4-F1
#
_cell.length_a   1.000
_cell.length_b   1.000
_cell.length_c   1.000
_cell.angle_alpha   90.00
_cell.angle_beta   90.00
_cell.angle_gamma   90.00
#
_symmetry.space_group_name_H-M   'P 1'
#
loop_
_entity.id
_entity.type
_entity.pdbx_description
1 polymer ?
#
loop_
_entity_poly.entity_id
_entity_poly.type
_entity_poly.pdbx_seq_one_letter_code
_entity_poly.pdbx_strand_id
1 'polypeptide(L)'
;MLRGKDLVRKDYCEWDIGHNERTLRHFVCSCQGFREEKELKRENKKRKPRNITRFGCPAKLVIARDQNTGQWHVKDFICEHNHPMVEQDLACLLRSHRRIRDEQKADIVAMQISGIRKHQIMDIMEMLYGGYDKVGFTRRDLYNFYHRNKVDTVAAGDAQTVISYLTECRRRDPDFFFDYKTDEKGHLKGLLWCDTQSRLDFSAFGDVVIFDSTYKTNR
;
A
#
# COMPACT_ATOMS: atom_id res chain seq x y z
N MET A 1 18.13 -6.84 30.88
CA MET A 1 18.07 -5.38 30.72
C MET A 1 17.29 -5.09 29.44
N LEU A 2 15.98 -4.87 29.57
CA LEU A 2 15.03 -4.80 28.45
C LEU A 2 15.24 -3.48 27.69
N ARG A 3 15.79 -3.55 26.47
CA ARG A 3 15.85 -2.39 25.57
C ARG A 3 14.47 -2.23 24.93
N GLY A 4 13.68 -1.27 25.45
CA GLY A 4 12.45 -0.82 24.80
C GLY A 4 12.72 -0.43 23.35
N LYS A 5 11.73 -0.65 22.47
CA LYS A 5 11.82 -0.33 21.05
C LYS A 5 10.97 0.88 20.75
N ASP A 6 11.59 1.88 20.13
CA ASP A 6 10.90 3.10 19.70
C ASP A 6 10.87 3.25 18.19
N LEU A 7 9.78 3.85 17.71
CA LEU A 7 9.58 4.12 16.30
C LEU A 7 10.46 5.30 15.89
N VAL A 8 11.52 5.02 15.15
CA VAL A 8 12.38 6.05 14.54
C VAL A 8 11.78 6.49 13.20
N ARG A 9 11.55 7.79 13.06
CA ARG A 9 11.12 8.45 11.82
C ARG A 9 12.31 9.17 11.19
N LYS A 10 12.41 9.11 9.86
CA LYS A 10 13.28 10.00 9.08
C LYS A 10 12.56 11.34 8.93
N ASP A 11 13.12 12.40 9.48
CA ASP A 11 12.47 13.72 9.46
C ASP A 11 12.95 14.55 8.28
N TYR A 12 14.24 14.85 8.28
CA TYR A 12 14.84 15.83 7.38
C TYR A 12 16.19 15.33 6.85
N CYS A 13 16.52 15.73 5.63
CA CYS A 13 17.79 15.44 4.98
C CYS A 13 18.26 16.69 4.24
N GLU A 14 19.51 17.06 4.44
CA GLU A 14 20.17 18.08 3.63
C GLU A 14 21.02 17.41 2.56
N TRP A 15 21.12 18.11 1.42
CA TRP A 15 21.85 17.67 0.25
C TRP A 15 22.86 18.75 -0.13
N ASP A 16 24.04 18.31 -0.56
CA ASP A 16 24.99 19.16 -1.25
C ASP A 16 24.45 19.45 -2.66
N ILE A 17 24.23 20.73 -2.97
CA ILE A 17 23.64 21.16 -4.24
C ILE A 17 24.60 20.90 -5.41
N GLY A 18 25.92 20.84 -5.16
CA GLY A 18 26.93 20.64 -6.20
C GLY A 18 27.13 19.17 -6.61
N HIS A 19 26.99 18.23 -5.66
CA HIS A 19 27.30 16.81 -5.89
C HIS A 19 26.08 15.88 -5.75
N ASN A 20 24.91 16.42 -5.39
CA ASN A 20 23.68 15.65 -5.12
C ASN A 20 23.89 14.54 -4.07
N GLU A 21 24.81 14.78 -3.12
CA GLU A 21 25.12 13.86 -2.05
C GLU A 21 24.46 14.31 -0.74
N ARG A 22 24.03 13.35 0.08
CA ARG A 22 23.44 13.66 1.39
C ARG A 22 24.54 14.08 2.34
N THR A 23 24.40 15.26 2.92
CA THR A 23 25.36 15.83 3.88
C THR A 23 24.87 15.70 5.32
N LEU A 24 23.56 15.66 5.53
CA LEU A 24 22.96 15.64 6.87
C LEU A 24 21.70 14.79 6.88
N ARG A 25 21.47 14.05 7.97
CA ARG A 25 20.26 13.25 8.15
C ARG A 25 19.77 13.24 9.59
N HIS A 26 18.48 13.54 9.76
CA HIS A 26 17.78 13.52 11.04
C HIS A 26 16.93 12.27 11.19
N PHE A 27 17.16 11.58 12.30
CA PHE A 27 16.32 10.54 12.84
C PHE A 27 15.67 11.06 14.12
N VAL A 28 14.36 10.90 14.25
CA VAL A 28 13.59 11.49 15.35
C VAL A 28 12.59 10.46 15.87
N CYS A 29 12.16 10.60 17.12
CA CYS A 29 11.06 9.80 17.63
C CYS A 29 9.77 10.04 16.81
N SER A 30 8.93 9.03 16.68
CA SER A 30 7.59 9.15 16.08
C SER A 30 6.69 10.18 16.74
N CYS A 31 6.94 10.45 18.02
CA CYS A 31 6.19 11.39 18.83
C CYS A 31 6.75 12.83 18.77
N GLN A 32 7.80 13.06 17.98
CA GLN A 32 8.45 14.35 17.85
C GLN A 32 7.57 15.39 17.11
N GLY A 33 7.62 16.63 17.60
CA GLY A 33 6.84 17.78 17.11
C GLY A 33 5.36 17.71 17.49
N PHE A 34 4.55 18.59 16.88
CA PHE A 34 3.12 18.70 17.14
C PHE A 34 2.33 18.70 15.83
N ARG A 35 1.05 18.33 15.88
CA ARG A 35 0.16 18.50 14.74
C ARG A 35 -0.22 19.97 14.64
N GLU A 36 -0.13 20.54 13.44
CA GLU A 36 -0.50 21.93 13.21
C GLU A 36 -1.98 22.20 13.55
N GLU A 37 -2.24 23.36 14.13
CA GLU A 37 -3.57 23.74 14.62
C GLU A 37 -4.61 23.82 13.49
N LYS A 38 -4.20 24.24 12.29
CA LYS A 38 -5.03 24.25 11.08
C LYS A 38 -5.57 22.86 10.73
N GLU A 39 -4.78 21.81 10.97
CA GLU A 39 -5.19 20.42 10.71
C GLU A 39 -6.13 19.88 11.79
N LEU A 40 -6.17 20.50 12.97
CA LEU A 40 -7.13 20.18 14.03
C LEU A 40 -8.48 20.83 13.73
N LYS A 41 -8.47 22.13 13.40
CA LYS A 41 -9.67 22.97 13.22
C LYS A 41 -10.34 22.89 11.84
N ARG A 42 -9.78 22.16 10.87
CA ARG A 42 -10.36 22.06 9.52
C ARG A 42 -11.73 21.38 9.54
N GLU A 43 -12.78 22.13 9.25
CA GLU A 43 -14.18 21.69 9.25
C GLU A 43 -14.54 20.83 8.02
N ASN A 44 -13.97 21.16 6.86
CA ASN A 44 -14.21 20.45 5.59
C ASN A 44 -13.39 19.15 5.44
N LYS A 45 -13.47 18.23 6.42
CA LYS A 45 -12.76 16.94 6.36
C LYS A 45 -13.63 15.84 5.74
N LYS A 46 -13.22 15.34 4.57
CA LYS A 46 -13.83 14.14 3.92
C LYS A 46 -13.55 12.81 4.64
N ARG A 47 -12.61 12.78 5.60
CA ARG A 47 -12.19 11.57 6.32
C ARG A 47 -12.03 11.86 7.81
N LYS A 48 -12.31 10.86 8.66
CA LYS A 48 -12.07 10.95 10.11
C LYS A 48 -10.61 11.33 10.39
N PRO A 49 -10.35 12.23 11.35
CA PRO A 49 -8.99 12.62 11.72
C PRO A 49 -8.24 11.41 12.30
N ARG A 50 -6.95 11.28 11.96
CA ARG A 50 -6.08 10.27 12.58
C ARG A 50 -5.83 10.65 14.04
N ASN A 51 -5.60 9.66 14.90
CA ASN A 51 -5.19 9.89 16.28
C ASN A 51 -3.98 10.84 16.35
N ILE A 52 -3.91 11.63 17.43
CA ILE A 52 -2.76 12.48 17.70
C ILE A 52 -1.65 11.57 18.24
N THR A 53 -0.54 11.49 17.51
CA THR A 53 0.62 10.67 17.87
C THR A 53 1.86 11.51 18.17
N ARG A 54 1.77 12.84 18.00
CA ARG A 54 2.88 13.79 18.10
C ARG A 54 2.62 14.73 19.27
N PHE A 55 3.50 14.72 20.25
CA PHE A 55 3.40 15.50 21.49
C PHE A 55 4.76 16.06 21.92
N GLY A 56 5.65 16.31 20.96
CA GLY A 56 6.89 17.06 21.17
C GLY A 56 8.04 16.26 21.76
N CYS A 57 8.14 14.95 21.51
CA CYS A 57 9.28 14.17 22.01
C CYS A 57 10.62 14.73 21.49
N PRO A 58 11.60 15.00 22.37
CA PRO A 58 12.87 15.64 21.99
C PRO A 58 13.90 14.65 21.40
N ALA A 59 13.70 13.34 21.61
CA ALA A 59 14.64 12.31 21.18
C ALA A 59 14.94 12.37 19.68
N LYS A 60 16.23 12.47 19.37
CA LYS A 60 16.74 12.62 18.01
C LYS A 60 18.18 12.12 17.87
N LEU A 61 18.53 11.72 16.66
CA LEU A 61 19.87 11.38 16.22
C LEU A 61 20.12 12.11 14.90
N VAL A 62 21.13 12.97 14.87
CA VAL A 62 21.56 13.69 13.68
C VAL A 62 22.92 13.15 13.28
N ILE A 63 23.00 12.64 12.05
CA ILE A 63 24.27 12.22 11.45
C ILE A 63 24.65 13.22 10.36
N ALA A 64 25.92 13.55 10.30
CA ALA A 64 26.49 14.44 9.29
C ALA A 64 27.63 13.73 8.59
N ARG A 65 27.80 14.02 7.30
CA ARG A 65 28.92 13.53 6.50
C ARG A 65 30.00 14.61 6.48
N ASP A 66 31.21 14.22 6.85
CA ASP A 66 32.39 15.04 6.66
C ASP A 66 32.71 15.11 5.15
N GLN A 67 32.80 16.31 4.61
CA GLN A 67 33.05 16.55 3.18
C GLN A 67 34.49 16.20 2.78
N ASN A 68 35.45 16.25 3.72
CA ASN A 68 36.86 15.99 3.41
C ASN A 68 37.16 14.49 3.40
N THR A 69 36.62 13.76 4.38
CA THR A 69 36.89 12.32 4.54
C THR A 69 35.78 11.43 3.95
N GLY A 70 34.62 12.00 3.65
CA GLY A 70 33.43 11.28 3.21
C GLY A 70 32.76 10.44 4.30
N GLN A 71 33.27 10.44 5.53
CA GLN A 71 32.79 9.61 6.63
C GLN A 71 31.58 10.23 7.34
N TRP A 72 30.69 9.37 7.85
CA TRP A 72 29.54 9.81 8.64
C TRP A 72 29.88 9.81 10.13
N HIS A 73 29.56 10.90 10.82
CA HIS A 73 29.69 11.03 12.26
C HIS A 73 28.37 11.47 12.90
N VAL A 74 28.23 11.20 14.19
CA VAL A 74 27.09 11.68 14.99
C VAL A 74 27.34 13.15 15.31
N LYS A 75 26.47 14.03 14.80
CA LYS A 75 26.53 15.48 15.03
C LYS A 75 25.78 15.88 16.30
N ASP A 76 24.64 15.25 16.56
CA ASP A 76 23.78 15.56 17.70
C ASP A 76 22.98 14.29 18.09
N PHE A 77 22.88 14.01 19.38
CA PHE A 77 22.20 12.83 19.90
C PHE A 77 21.52 13.16 21.22
N ILE A 78 20.19 13.04 21.23
CA ILE A 78 19.34 13.14 22.42
C ILE A 78 18.62 11.81 22.55
N CYS A 79 18.89 11.09 23.63
CA CYS A 79 18.32 9.77 23.88
C CYS A 79 17.13 9.81 24.84
N GLU A 80 16.86 10.95 25.47
CA GLU A 80 15.80 11.11 26.44
C GLU A 80 14.43 11.23 25.75
N HIS A 81 13.51 10.35 26.17
CA HIS A 81 12.12 10.37 25.73
C HIS A 81 11.22 10.94 26.82
N ASN A 82 10.19 11.67 26.42
CA ASN A 82 9.15 12.18 27.32
C ASN A 82 7.91 11.27 27.37
N HIS A 83 8.03 10.02 26.93
CA HIS A 83 6.98 9.02 26.92
C HIS A 83 7.56 7.63 27.20
N PRO A 84 6.75 6.68 27.68
CA PRO A 84 7.18 5.30 27.79
C PRO A 84 7.51 4.72 26.41
N MET A 85 8.49 3.82 26.40
CA MET A 85 8.81 3.00 25.25
C MET A 85 7.67 2.04 24.96
N VAL A 86 7.53 1.62 23.70
CA VAL A 86 6.51 0.64 23.34
C VAL A 86 6.87 -0.73 23.91
N GLU A 87 5.88 -1.38 24.52
CA GLU A 87 5.98 -2.76 25.01
C GLU A 87 6.38 -3.72 23.87
N GLN A 88 7.12 -4.76 24.22
CA GLN A 88 7.76 -5.62 23.22
C GLN A 88 6.76 -6.39 22.35
N ASP A 89 5.61 -6.76 22.91
CA ASP A 89 4.47 -7.40 22.23
C ASP A 89 3.80 -6.46 21.21
N LEU A 90 3.76 -5.16 21.50
CA LEU A 90 3.22 -4.12 20.63
C LEU A 90 4.24 -3.60 19.60
N ALA A 91 5.51 -4.01 19.69
CA ALA A 91 6.54 -3.60 18.73
C ALA A 91 6.17 -3.99 17.28
N CYS A 92 5.41 -5.06 17.09
CA CYS A 92 4.88 -5.48 15.79
C CYS A 92 3.93 -4.45 15.14
N LEU A 93 3.37 -3.50 15.90
CA LEU A 93 2.52 -2.43 15.39
C LEU A 93 3.33 -1.24 14.86
N LEU A 94 4.59 -1.12 15.29
CA LEU A 94 5.48 -0.04 14.90
C LEU A 94 5.84 -0.16 13.42
N ARG A 95 5.58 0.90 12.64
CA ARG A 95 5.85 0.94 11.20
C ARG A 95 7.30 0.58 10.82
N SER A 96 8.30 0.91 11.65
CA SER A 96 9.71 0.57 11.41
C SER A 96 10.00 -0.92 11.58
N HIS A 97 9.20 -1.61 12.39
CA HIS A 97 9.31 -3.03 12.66
C HIS A 97 8.37 -3.88 11.78
N ARG A 98 7.41 -3.26 11.10
CA ARG A 98 6.50 -3.93 10.17
C ARG A 98 7.16 -4.16 8.82
N ARG A 99 7.44 -5.43 8.51
CA ARG A 99 7.96 -5.87 7.21
C ARG A 99 7.44 -7.26 6.89
N ILE A 100 6.84 -7.40 5.72
CA ILE A 100 6.57 -8.71 5.12
C ILE A 100 7.88 -9.21 4.52
N ARG A 101 8.39 -10.32 5.05
CA ARG A 101 9.61 -10.98 4.56
C ARG A 101 9.36 -11.56 3.16
N ASP A 102 10.42 -11.77 2.39
CA ASP A 102 10.26 -12.23 1.01
C ASP A 102 9.74 -13.68 0.94
N GLU A 103 10.13 -14.55 1.89
CA GLU A 103 9.53 -15.87 2.11
C GLU A 103 8.01 -15.77 2.33
N GLN A 104 7.59 -14.93 3.29
CA GLN A 104 6.16 -14.69 3.59
C GLN A 104 5.40 -14.18 2.37
N LYS A 105 6.02 -13.35 1.52
CA LYS A 105 5.36 -12.88 0.29
C LYS A 105 5.10 -14.02 -0.68
N ALA A 106 6.06 -14.94 -0.86
CA ALA A 106 5.88 -16.10 -1.73
C ALA A 106 4.71 -16.96 -1.25
N ASP A 107 4.64 -17.24 0.05
CA ASP A 107 3.53 -18.00 0.65
C ASP A 107 2.18 -17.30 0.47
N ILE A 108 2.12 -15.97 0.70
CA ILE A 108 0.92 -15.16 0.47
C ILE A 108 0.45 -15.27 -0.98
N VAL A 109 1.37 -15.18 -1.94
CA VAL A 109 1.05 -15.27 -3.38
C VAL A 109 0.56 -16.68 -3.73
N ALA A 110 1.20 -17.72 -3.22
CA ALA A 110 0.78 -19.10 -3.45
C ALA A 110 -0.64 -19.37 -2.91
N MET A 111 -0.92 -18.98 -1.66
CA MET A 111 -2.25 -19.10 -1.06
C MET A 111 -3.31 -18.32 -1.84
N GLN A 112 -2.94 -17.16 -2.38
CA GLN A 112 -3.81 -16.35 -3.19
C GLN A 112 -4.15 -17.02 -4.53
N ILE A 113 -3.18 -17.62 -5.21
CA ILE A 113 -3.40 -18.37 -6.46
C ILE A 113 -4.35 -19.54 -6.21
N SER A 114 -4.25 -20.19 -5.05
CA SER A 114 -5.16 -21.24 -4.59
C SER A 114 -6.56 -20.74 -4.19
N GLY A 115 -6.85 -19.43 -4.33
CA GLY A 115 -8.18 -18.86 -4.08
C GLY A 115 -8.51 -18.61 -2.61
N ILE A 116 -7.54 -18.70 -1.70
CA ILE A 116 -7.77 -18.46 -0.27
C ILE A 116 -8.08 -16.97 -0.04
N ARG A 117 -9.11 -16.69 0.77
CA ARG A 117 -9.51 -15.30 1.04
C ARG A 117 -8.48 -14.61 1.93
N LYS A 118 -8.26 -13.32 1.70
CA LYS A 118 -7.24 -12.50 2.40
C LYS A 118 -7.29 -12.57 3.93
N HIS A 119 -8.48 -12.61 4.51
CA HIS A 119 -8.61 -12.73 5.98
C HIS A 119 -8.13 -14.10 6.47
N GLN A 120 -8.43 -15.17 5.74
CA GLN A 120 -7.96 -16.52 6.05
C GLN A 120 -6.43 -16.63 5.88
N ILE A 121 -5.85 -15.96 4.88
CA ILE A 121 -4.39 -15.88 4.71
C ILE A 121 -3.73 -15.26 5.96
N MET A 122 -4.34 -14.22 6.55
CA MET A 122 -3.83 -13.65 7.81
C MET A 122 -3.91 -14.65 8.94
N ASP A 123 -5.04 -15.33 9.10
CA ASP A 123 -5.23 -16.30 10.18
C ASP A 123 -4.23 -17.47 10.05
N ILE A 124 -3.96 -17.94 8.83
CA ILE A 124 -2.93 -18.95 8.53
C ILE A 124 -1.53 -18.44 8.90
N MET A 125 -1.19 -17.20 8.52
CA MET A 125 0.10 -16.60 8.87
C MET A 125 0.26 -16.46 10.38
N GLU A 126 -0.77 -16.01 11.10
CA GLU A 126 -0.78 -15.92 12.56
C GLU A 126 -0.57 -17.29 13.21
N MET A 127 -1.20 -18.33 12.67
CA MET A 127 -1.01 -19.71 13.13
C MET A 127 0.42 -20.24 12.87
N LEU A 128 0.96 -20.05 11.67
CA LEU A 128 2.28 -20.54 11.27
C LEU A 128 3.42 -19.89 12.08
N TYR A 129 3.32 -18.58 12.34
CA TYR A 129 4.36 -17.83 13.03
C TYR A 129 4.13 -17.75 14.55
N GLY A 130 3.06 -18.37 15.06
CA GLY A 130 2.81 -18.54 16.50
C GLY A 130 2.33 -17.27 17.21
N GLY A 131 1.56 -16.43 16.52
CA GLY A 131 0.90 -15.25 17.08
C GLY A 131 0.99 -14.01 16.20
N TYR A 132 0.04 -13.09 16.41
CA TYR A 132 -0.04 -11.80 15.71
C TYR A 132 1.23 -10.94 15.89
N ASP A 133 1.82 -10.97 17.08
CA ASP A 133 3.05 -10.26 17.43
C ASP A 133 4.29 -10.81 16.71
N LYS A 134 4.25 -12.09 16.30
CA LYS A 134 5.39 -12.80 15.69
C LYS A 134 5.36 -12.82 14.16
N VAL A 135 4.19 -12.65 13.54
CA VAL A 135 4.04 -12.55 12.08
C VAL A 135 4.86 -11.38 11.51
N GLY A 136 4.96 -10.27 12.25
CA GLY A 136 5.77 -9.12 11.87
C GLY A 136 5.10 -8.15 10.87
N PHE A 137 3.83 -8.34 10.55
CA PHE A 137 3.04 -7.42 9.75
C PHE A 137 1.56 -7.47 10.12
N THR A 138 0.81 -6.42 9.79
CA THR A 138 -0.62 -6.33 10.12
C THR A 138 -1.50 -6.74 8.94
N ARG A 139 -2.79 -7.01 9.21
CA ARG A 139 -3.80 -7.23 8.17
C ARG A 139 -3.78 -6.12 7.12
N ARG A 140 -3.65 -4.86 7.52
CA ARG A 140 -3.55 -3.73 6.57
C ARG A 140 -2.33 -3.84 5.66
N ASP A 141 -1.20 -4.33 6.16
CA ASP A 141 0.02 -4.49 5.36
C ASP A 141 -0.14 -5.61 4.32
N LEU A 142 -0.82 -6.72 4.66
CA LEU A 142 -1.20 -7.75 3.70
C LEU A 142 -2.07 -7.18 2.58
N TYR A 143 -3.10 -6.40 2.93
CA TYR A 143 -4.00 -5.80 1.92
C TYR A 143 -3.25 -4.80 1.04
N ASN A 144 -2.33 -4.01 1.60
CA ASN A 144 -1.48 -3.09 0.84
C ASN A 144 -0.49 -3.84 -0.06
N PHE A 145 0.05 -4.96 0.39
CA PHE A 145 0.88 -5.84 -0.43
C PHE A 145 0.07 -6.41 -1.60
N TYR A 146 -1.13 -6.92 -1.32
CA TYR A 146 -2.03 -7.41 -2.35
C TYR A 146 -2.37 -6.35 -3.39
N HIS A 147 -2.72 -5.14 -2.95
CA HIS A 147 -3.03 -4.04 -3.87
C HIS A 147 -1.84 -3.69 -4.76
N ARG A 148 -0.63 -3.62 -4.19
CA ARG A 148 0.59 -3.36 -4.97
C ARG A 148 0.87 -4.51 -5.95
N ASN A 149 0.85 -5.74 -5.46
CA ASN A 149 1.07 -6.93 -6.29
C ASN A 149 0.07 -7.00 -7.45
N LYS A 150 -1.22 -6.74 -7.18
CA LYS A 150 -2.25 -6.68 -8.23
C LYS A 150 -1.96 -5.57 -9.24
N VAL A 151 -1.62 -4.37 -8.79
CA VAL A 151 -1.27 -3.25 -9.70
C VAL A 151 -0.05 -3.59 -10.54
N ASP A 152 0.98 -4.19 -9.95
CA ASP A 152 2.20 -4.59 -10.66
C ASP A 152 1.94 -5.72 -11.68
N THR A 153 1.06 -6.67 -11.34
CA THR A 153 0.59 -7.70 -12.29
C THR A 153 -0.29 -7.11 -13.40
N VAL A 154 -1.14 -6.12 -13.09
CA VAL A 154 -2.05 -5.45 -14.04
C VAL A 154 -1.30 -4.50 -14.98
N ALA A 155 -0.26 -3.80 -14.50
CA ALA A 155 0.49 -2.83 -15.28
C ALA A 155 1.27 -3.46 -16.46
N ALA A 156 1.53 -4.77 -16.46
CA ALA A 156 2.35 -5.43 -17.47
C ALA A 156 1.59 -5.83 -18.75
N GLY A 157 0.24 -5.82 -18.78
CA GLY A 157 -0.48 -6.32 -19.96
C GLY A 157 -2.00 -6.46 -19.87
N ASP A 158 -2.68 -5.63 -19.06
CA ASP A 158 -4.12 -5.76 -18.82
C ASP A 158 -4.98 -5.60 -20.08
N ALA A 159 -4.74 -4.54 -20.86
CA ALA A 159 -5.48 -4.31 -22.10
C ALA A 159 -5.31 -5.48 -23.08
N GLN A 160 -4.07 -5.97 -23.25
CA GLN A 160 -3.79 -7.08 -24.15
C GLN A 160 -4.40 -8.41 -23.65
N THR A 161 -4.41 -8.64 -22.34
CA THR A 161 -5.01 -9.85 -21.75
C THR A 161 -6.52 -9.86 -21.96
N VAL A 162 -7.19 -8.73 -21.69
CA VAL A 162 -8.64 -8.57 -21.92
C VAL A 162 -8.97 -8.69 -23.41
N ILE A 163 -8.20 -8.06 -24.29
CA ILE A 163 -8.39 -8.18 -25.75
C ILE A 163 -8.20 -9.64 -26.19
N SER A 164 -7.18 -10.33 -25.68
CA SER A 164 -6.93 -11.74 -26.03
C SER A 164 -8.06 -12.65 -25.56
N TYR A 165 -8.59 -12.42 -24.36
CA TYR A 165 -9.76 -13.13 -23.85
C TYR A 165 -11.00 -12.91 -24.72
N LEU A 166 -11.32 -11.65 -25.05
CA LEU A 166 -12.48 -11.32 -25.89
C LEU A 166 -12.33 -11.84 -27.32
N THR A 167 -11.09 -11.87 -27.83
CA THR A 167 -10.77 -12.49 -29.12
C THR A 167 -11.06 -13.99 -29.09
N GLU A 168 -10.71 -14.68 -28.01
CA GLU A 168 -11.04 -16.10 -27.82
C GLU A 168 -12.55 -16.32 -27.66
N CYS A 169 -13.27 -15.41 -26.98
CA CYS A 169 -14.74 -15.44 -26.93
C CYS A 169 -15.34 -15.35 -28.34
N ARG A 170 -14.90 -14.40 -29.17
CA ARG A 170 -15.33 -14.27 -30.58
C ARG A 170 -14.96 -15.48 -31.44
N ARG A 171 -13.84 -16.14 -31.13
CA ARG A 171 -13.43 -17.38 -31.82
C ARG A 171 -14.36 -18.55 -31.48
N ARG A 172 -14.84 -18.64 -30.24
CA ARG A 172 -15.76 -19.69 -29.78
C ARG A 172 -17.19 -19.43 -30.20
N ASP A 173 -17.58 -18.16 -30.23
CA ASP A 173 -18.92 -17.70 -30.57
C ASP A 173 -18.80 -16.60 -31.64
N PRO A 174 -19.04 -16.93 -32.93
CA PRO A 174 -18.92 -15.98 -34.02
C PRO A 174 -19.85 -14.75 -33.90
N ASP A 175 -20.96 -14.89 -33.18
CA ASP A 175 -21.95 -13.84 -32.97
C ASP A 175 -21.60 -12.92 -31.80
N PHE A 176 -20.59 -13.28 -30.99
CA PHE A 176 -20.01 -12.43 -29.97
C PHE A 176 -19.31 -11.21 -30.62
N PHE A 177 -19.72 -10.02 -30.19
CA PHE A 177 -19.18 -8.76 -30.67
C PHE A 177 -18.34 -8.07 -29.60
N PHE A 178 -17.19 -7.54 -29.97
CA PHE A 178 -16.47 -6.58 -29.13
C PHE A 178 -15.70 -5.57 -29.98
N ASP A 179 -15.54 -4.37 -29.45
CA ASP A 179 -14.74 -3.29 -30.00
C ASP A 179 -14.01 -2.55 -28.86
N TYR A 180 -12.85 -1.99 -29.17
CA TYR A 180 -12.02 -1.35 -28.15
C TYR A 180 -11.22 -0.17 -28.71
N LYS A 181 -10.89 0.76 -27.83
CA LYS A 181 -10.04 1.92 -28.12
C LYS A 181 -8.88 1.96 -27.16
N THR A 182 -7.67 2.13 -27.68
CA THR A 182 -6.45 2.34 -26.89
C THR A 182 -5.95 3.78 -27.03
N ASP A 183 -5.15 4.23 -26.06
CA ASP A 183 -4.37 5.47 -26.18
C ASP A 183 -3.03 5.25 -26.88
N GLU A 184 -2.28 6.34 -27.13
CA GLU A 184 -0.94 6.32 -27.74
C GLU A 184 0.08 5.51 -26.93
N LYS A 185 -0.23 5.17 -25.67
CA LYS A 185 0.62 4.39 -24.76
C LYS A 185 0.13 2.94 -24.61
N GLY A 186 -0.91 2.54 -25.36
CA GLY A 186 -1.47 1.18 -25.33
C GLY A 186 -2.45 0.91 -24.19
N HIS A 187 -2.90 1.92 -23.43
CA HIS A 187 -3.90 1.75 -22.39
C HIS A 187 -5.32 1.73 -22.97
N LEU A 188 -6.18 0.88 -22.44
CA LEU A 188 -7.59 0.77 -22.84
C LEU A 188 -8.37 2.03 -22.40
N LYS A 189 -8.85 2.82 -23.37
CA LYS A 189 -9.70 4.01 -23.17
C LYS A 189 -11.19 3.70 -23.25
N GLY A 190 -11.55 2.63 -23.96
CA GLY A 190 -12.93 2.20 -24.11
C GLY A 190 -12.98 0.74 -24.53
N LEU A 191 -13.97 0.03 -24.00
CA LEU A 191 -14.25 -1.36 -24.34
C LEU A 191 -15.77 -1.53 -24.40
N LEU A 192 -16.24 -2.03 -25.52
CA LEU A 192 -17.62 -2.45 -25.71
C LEU A 192 -17.61 -3.93 -26.06
N TRP A 193 -18.48 -4.71 -25.42
CA TRP A 193 -18.67 -6.11 -25.77
C TRP A 193 -20.15 -6.47 -25.61
N CYS A 194 -20.58 -7.44 -26.40
CA CYS A 194 -21.96 -7.92 -26.42
C CYS A 194 -21.92 -9.40 -26.80
N ASP A 195 -22.42 -10.26 -25.91
CA ASP A 195 -22.58 -11.68 -26.21
C ASP A 195 -23.79 -11.91 -27.12
N THR A 196 -23.85 -13.10 -27.71
CA THR A 196 -24.89 -13.49 -28.67
C THR A 196 -26.29 -13.42 -28.07
N GLN A 197 -26.46 -13.80 -26.80
CA GLN A 197 -27.77 -13.74 -26.15
C GLN A 197 -28.21 -12.29 -26.01
N SER A 198 -27.32 -11.39 -25.57
CA SER A 198 -27.61 -9.96 -25.47
C SER A 198 -28.04 -9.34 -26.82
N ARG A 199 -27.46 -9.79 -27.94
CA ARG A 199 -27.86 -9.33 -29.29
C ARG A 199 -29.22 -9.87 -29.71
N LEU A 200 -29.49 -11.14 -29.42
CA LEU A 200 -30.79 -11.78 -29.70
C LEU A 200 -31.90 -11.13 -28.87
N ASP A 201 -31.63 -10.87 -27.58
CA ASP A 201 -32.55 -10.20 -26.67
C ASP A 201 -32.84 -8.78 -27.14
N PHE A 202 -31.82 -8.02 -27.56
CA PHE A 202 -32.03 -6.69 -28.14
C PHE A 202 -32.88 -6.74 -29.42
N SER A 203 -32.67 -7.73 -30.28
CA SER A 203 -33.50 -7.90 -31.49
C SER A 203 -34.95 -8.25 -31.18
N ALA A 204 -35.21 -8.99 -30.09
CA ALA A 204 -36.54 -9.44 -29.72
C ALA A 204 -37.32 -8.41 -28.89
N PHE A 205 -36.64 -7.69 -27.99
CA PHE A 205 -37.26 -6.82 -26.99
C PHE A 205 -36.95 -5.32 -27.17
N GLY A 206 -36.02 -4.96 -28.06
CA GLY A 206 -35.59 -3.58 -28.28
C GLY A 206 -34.72 -3.03 -27.15
N ASP A 207 -34.86 -1.74 -26.85
CA ASP A 207 -34.06 -1.06 -25.83
C ASP A 207 -34.38 -1.55 -24.42
N VAL A 208 -33.50 -2.38 -23.86
CA VAL A 208 -33.56 -2.83 -22.46
C VAL A 208 -32.58 -2.00 -21.62
N VAL A 209 -33.11 -1.17 -20.71
CA VAL A 209 -32.30 -0.42 -19.74
C VAL A 209 -32.19 -1.25 -18.46
N ILE A 210 -31.03 -1.87 -18.26
CA ILE A 210 -30.73 -2.60 -17.02
C ILE A 210 -30.15 -1.61 -16.01
N PHE A 211 -30.90 -1.32 -14.96
CA PHE A 211 -30.38 -0.59 -13.81
C PHE A 211 -29.64 -1.55 -12.88
N ASP A 212 -28.32 -1.52 -12.95
CA ASP A 212 -27.48 -2.19 -11.95
C ASP A 212 -27.59 -1.45 -10.61
N SER A 213 -28.43 -1.97 -9.72
CA SER A 213 -28.61 -1.46 -8.36
C SER A 213 -27.45 -1.82 -7.41
N THR A 214 -26.42 -2.53 -7.89
CA THR A 214 -25.21 -2.84 -7.10
C THR A 214 -24.16 -1.73 -7.15
N TYR A 215 -24.35 -0.70 -7.99
CA TYR A 215 -23.49 0.48 -8.01
C TYR A 215 -23.67 1.28 -6.70
N LYS A 216 -22.73 1.05 -5.75
CA LYS A 216 -22.54 1.65 -4.41
C LYS A 216 -22.99 0.83 -3.18
N THR A 217 -23.39 -0.44 -3.32
CA THR A 217 -23.67 -1.29 -2.14
C THR A 217 -22.42 -1.91 -1.51
N ASN A 218 -21.25 -1.84 -2.15
CA ASN A 218 -19.96 -2.14 -1.52
C ASN A 218 -19.44 -0.90 -0.77
N ARG A 219 -19.88 -0.74 0.49
CA ARG A 219 -19.36 0.26 1.43
C ARG A 219 -18.41 -0.35 2.45
#